data_AF-A0A3P7L1S8-F1
#
_entry.id   AF-A0A3P7L1S8-F1
#
_cell.length_a   1.000
_cell.length_b   1.000
_cell.length_c   1.000
_cell.angle_alpha   90.00
_cell.angle_beta   90.00
_cell.angle_gamma   90.00
#
_symmetry.space_group_name_H-M   'P 1'
#
loop_
_entity.id
_entity.type
_entity.pdbx_description
1 polymer ?
#
loop_
_entity_poly.entity_id
_entity_poly.type
_entity_poly.pdbx_seq_one_letter_code
_entity_poly.pdbx_strand_id
1 'polypeptide(L)'
;MVDCIYYLDSIDCLINTLSLCKTAEILCVYEKRDIGEPVIAQKTFFDKIVQFFKINTVPNSDLHPDYSCCDEISVIKLLRKYSEVVLLTTPRMYRDPTTSSNYDQIKVTHYSLDWKVDFVEKRIAGSILMTLKALTTVDKVVLDIHSLEISSIELDGQGLKFDVEAGTPIGEKLIVHLSPLSEGQEIKIEIKYSTAKEAAALQFLDKDLTADKKVNRLQSYVL
;
A
#
# COMPACT_ATOMS: atom_id res chain seq x y z
N MET A 1 -13.83 3.00 -0.84
CA MET A 1 -13.80 4.42 -0.42
C MET A 1 -13.18 4.39 0.97
N VAL A 2 -11.98 4.94 1.14
CA VAL A 2 -11.21 4.78 2.39
C VAL A 2 -11.78 5.73 3.45
N ASP A 3 -12.08 5.20 4.65
CA ASP A 3 -12.46 5.98 5.82
C ASP A 3 -11.26 6.79 6.34
N CYS A 4 -10.97 7.92 5.71
CA CYS A 4 -9.79 8.73 6.06
C CYS A 4 -9.85 9.34 7.47
N ILE A 5 -11.05 9.44 8.05
CA ILE A 5 -11.32 10.05 9.36
C ILE A 5 -11.84 8.95 10.32
N TYR A 6 -11.02 7.94 10.55
CA TYR A 6 -11.35 6.82 11.45
C TYR A 6 -10.34 6.66 12.58
N TYR A 7 -9.05 6.85 12.29
CA TYR A 7 -7.95 6.67 13.24
C TYR A 7 -7.36 8.03 13.63
N LEU A 8 -7.05 8.23 14.91
CA LEU A 8 -6.42 9.49 15.37
C LEU A 8 -5.06 9.72 14.70
N ASP A 9 -4.30 8.65 14.51
CA ASP A 9 -2.95 8.70 13.93
C ASP A 9 -2.95 9.11 12.44
N SER A 10 -4.06 8.97 11.72
CA SER A 10 -4.15 9.36 10.31
C SER A 10 -4.48 10.85 10.10
N ILE A 11 -4.99 11.54 11.12
CA ILE A 11 -5.56 12.89 10.97
C ILE A 11 -4.54 13.92 10.50
N ASP A 12 -3.34 13.94 11.10
CA ASP A 12 -2.32 14.91 10.71
C ASP A 12 -1.81 14.68 9.28
N CYS A 13 -1.69 13.42 8.86
CA CYS A 13 -1.30 13.07 7.50
C CYS A 13 -2.37 13.49 6.49
N LEU A 14 -3.65 13.29 6.82
CA LEU A 14 -4.77 13.71 5.99
C LEU A 14 -4.79 15.23 5.83
N ILE A 15 -4.65 16.00 6.92
CA ILE A 15 -4.64 17.47 6.89
C ILE A 15 -3.47 18.00 6.06
N ASN A 16 -2.29 17.40 6.19
CA ASN A 16 -1.14 17.75 5.38
C ASN A 16 -1.40 17.47 3.89
N THR A 17 -1.98 16.31 3.56
CA THR A 17 -2.34 15.96 2.19
C THR A 17 -3.33 16.96 1.59
N LEU A 18 -4.41 17.28 2.32
CA LEU A 18 -5.40 18.28 1.89
C LEU A 18 -4.79 19.67 1.73
N SER A 19 -3.89 20.07 2.64
CA SER A 19 -3.20 21.35 2.59
C SER A 19 -2.27 21.48 1.39
N LEU A 20 -1.65 20.38 0.96
CA LEU A 20 -0.79 20.31 -0.24
C LEU A 20 -1.58 20.32 -1.57
N CYS A 21 -2.86 19.95 -1.56
CA CYS A 21 -3.70 19.96 -2.76
C CYS A 21 -3.89 21.40 -3.28
N LYS A 22 -3.34 21.72 -4.47
CA LYS A 22 -3.46 23.05 -5.11
C LYS A 22 -4.84 23.31 -5.75
N THR A 23 -5.90 23.07 -4.99
CA THR A 23 -7.28 23.38 -5.39
C THR A 23 -7.89 24.42 -4.46
N ALA A 24 -8.81 25.22 -5.00
CA ALA A 24 -9.58 26.20 -4.25
C ALA A 24 -10.70 25.57 -3.42
N GLU A 25 -11.25 24.45 -3.90
CA GLU A 25 -12.35 23.72 -3.29
C GLU A 25 -12.04 22.22 -3.25
N ILE A 26 -12.31 21.59 -2.11
CA ILE A 26 -12.29 20.13 -1.94
C ILE A 26 -13.68 19.72 -1.46
N LEU A 27 -14.31 18.79 -2.18
CA LEU A 27 -15.52 18.13 -1.71
C LEU A 27 -15.13 16.97 -0.79
N CYS A 28 -15.62 16.99 0.44
CA CYS A 28 -15.40 15.94 1.42
C CYS A 28 -16.74 15.29 1.76
N VAL A 29 -16.82 13.98 1.58
CA VAL A 29 -17.96 13.15 1.97
C VAL A 29 -17.50 12.32 3.15
N TYR A 30 -18.26 12.34 4.23
CA TYR A 30 -17.92 11.59 5.43
C TYR A 30 -19.17 11.02 6.11
N GLU A 31 -18.99 9.89 6.77
CA GLU A 31 -19.99 9.28 7.64
C GLU A 31 -19.86 9.87 9.06
N LYS A 32 -20.98 10.31 9.64
CA LYS A 32 -21.03 10.78 11.04
C LYS A 32 -20.74 9.60 11.96
N ARG A 33 -19.77 9.78 12.86
CA ARG A 33 -19.42 8.76 13.84
C ARG A 33 -20.03 9.12 15.18
N ASP A 34 -20.54 8.11 15.88
CA ASP A 34 -21.31 8.27 17.12
C ASP A 34 -20.73 7.48 18.31
N ILE A 35 -19.80 6.54 18.07
CA ILE A 35 -19.14 5.73 19.10
C ILE A 35 -17.61 5.63 18.95
N GLY A 36 -16.92 5.50 20.08
CA GLY A 36 -15.50 5.11 20.15
C GLY A 36 -14.49 6.17 19.68
N GLU A 37 -13.26 5.71 19.39
CA GLU A 37 -12.15 6.53 18.88
C GLU A 37 -12.49 7.31 17.60
N PRO A 38 -13.27 6.78 16.64
CA PRO A 38 -13.63 7.52 15.42
C PRO A 38 -14.34 8.85 15.68
N VAL A 39 -15.11 8.98 16.75
CA VAL A 39 -15.74 10.26 17.15
C VAL A 39 -14.67 11.30 17.50
N ILE A 40 -13.64 10.87 18.24
CA ILE A 40 -12.52 11.73 18.65
C ILE A 40 -11.67 12.11 17.44
N ALA A 41 -11.40 11.14 16.55
CA ALA A 41 -10.69 11.38 15.29
C ALA A 41 -11.45 12.40 14.41
N GLN A 42 -12.77 12.25 14.30
CA GLN A 42 -13.62 13.17 13.54
C GLN A 42 -13.63 14.58 14.12
N LYS A 43 -13.79 14.71 15.43
CA LYS A 43 -13.69 16.02 16.10
C LYS A 43 -12.32 16.66 15.89
N THR A 44 -11.25 15.89 16.09
CA THR A 44 -9.87 16.36 15.95
C THR A 44 -9.56 16.82 14.52
N PHE A 45 -10.08 16.11 13.52
CA PHE A 45 -9.98 16.53 12.12
C PHE A 45 -10.62 17.91 11.91
N PHE A 46 -11.86 18.09 12.36
CA PHE A 46 -12.57 19.35 12.20
C PHE A 46 -11.89 20.51 12.93
N ASP A 47 -11.45 20.30 14.17
CA ASP A 47 -10.77 21.32 14.98
C ASP A 47 -9.45 21.80 14.34
N LYS A 48 -8.75 20.91 13.62
CA LYS A 48 -7.48 21.24 12.95
C LYS A 48 -7.70 21.79 11.53
N ILE A 49 -8.58 21.20 10.72
CA ILE A 49 -8.75 21.57 9.30
C ILE A 49 -9.31 22.98 9.13
N VAL A 50 -10.11 23.48 10.08
CA VAL A 50 -10.65 24.84 10.07
C VAL A 50 -9.57 25.93 10.12
N GLN A 51 -8.35 25.59 10.50
CA GLN A 51 -7.23 26.53 10.45
C GLN A 51 -6.82 26.84 9.00
N PHE A 52 -6.99 25.89 8.08
CA PHE A 52 -6.57 25.99 6.68
C PHE A 52 -7.73 26.25 5.72
N PHE A 53 -8.91 25.72 6.05
CA PHE A 53 -10.08 25.76 5.19
C PHE A 53 -11.28 26.37 5.93
N LYS A 54 -12.13 27.05 5.17
CA LYS A 54 -13.51 27.35 5.58
C LYS A 54 -14.37 26.15 5.21
N ILE A 55 -15.17 25.67 6.16
CA ILE A 55 -16.07 24.54 5.95
C ILE A 55 -17.46 25.09 5.61
N ASN A 56 -18.01 24.65 4.48
CA ASN A 56 -19.39 24.91 4.10
C ASN A 56 -20.14 23.58 3.96
N THR A 57 -21.26 23.43 4.66
CA THR A 57 -22.15 22.27 4.49
C THR A 57 -22.88 22.37 3.15
N VAL A 58 -23.00 21.25 2.44
CA VAL A 58 -23.84 21.16 1.24
C VAL A 58 -25.25 20.76 1.68
N PRO A 59 -26.28 21.55 1.39
CA PRO A 59 -27.65 21.22 1.79
C PRO A 59 -28.19 20.04 0.98
N ASN A 60 -29.12 19.26 1.56
CA ASN A 60 -29.71 18.10 0.91
C ASN A 60 -30.43 18.43 -0.41
N SER A 61 -30.88 19.68 -0.60
CA SER A 61 -31.47 20.16 -1.85
C SER A 61 -30.50 20.14 -3.03
N ASP A 62 -29.21 20.26 -2.73
CA ASP A 62 -28.14 20.36 -3.73
C ASP A 62 -27.49 18.99 -3.96
N LEU A 63 -27.91 17.95 -3.22
CA LEU A 63 -27.44 16.58 -3.35
C LEU A 63 -28.30 15.80 -4.33
N HIS A 64 -27.67 14.87 -5.04
CA HIS A 64 -28.40 13.88 -5.84
C HIS A 64 -29.33 13.06 -4.93
N PRO A 65 -30.52 12.63 -5.41
CA PRO A 65 -31.47 11.84 -4.62
C PRO A 65 -30.87 10.63 -3.90
N ASP A 66 -29.89 9.97 -4.52
CA ASP A 66 -29.20 8.81 -3.94
C ASP A 66 -28.33 9.16 -2.71
N TYR A 67 -28.00 10.43 -2.50
CA TYR A 67 -27.20 10.92 -1.37
C TYR A 67 -27.99 11.81 -0.40
N SER A 68 -29.20 12.23 -0.76
CA SER A 68 -30.02 13.14 0.07
C SER A 68 -30.91 12.41 1.08
N CYS A 69 -31.00 11.08 1.01
CA CYS A 69 -31.84 10.25 1.88
C CYS A 69 -31.13 9.66 3.11
N CYS A 70 -29.82 9.89 3.28
CA CYS A 70 -29.02 9.31 4.36
C CYS A 70 -28.55 10.39 5.32
N ASP A 71 -29.09 10.43 6.55
CA ASP A 71 -28.73 11.43 7.57
C ASP A 71 -27.34 11.21 8.18
N GLU A 72 -26.77 10.01 7.97
CA GLU A 72 -25.47 9.59 8.49
C GLU A 72 -24.33 10.03 7.58
N ILE A 73 -24.57 10.23 6.29
CA ILE A 73 -23.55 10.69 5.34
C ILE A 73 -23.72 12.20 5.14
N SER A 74 -22.63 12.95 5.28
CA SER A 74 -22.62 14.40 5.11
C SER A 74 -21.60 14.82 4.08
N VAL A 75 -21.98 15.83 3.31
CA VAL A 75 -21.13 16.43 2.27
C VAL A 75 -20.79 17.85 2.68
N ILE A 76 -19.50 18.14 2.70
CA ILE A 76 -18.97 19.47 3.00
C ILE A 76 -18.02 19.91 1.90
N LYS A 77 -17.91 21.23 1.74
CA LYS A 77 -16.92 21.89 0.91
C LYS A 77 -15.87 22.51 1.82
N LEU A 78 -14.61 22.14 1.59
CA LEU A 78 -13.45 22.76 2.19
C LEU A 78 -12.95 23.84 1.23
N LEU A 79 -13.19 25.10 1.56
CA LEU A 79 -12.77 26.27 0.79
C LEU A 79 -11.46 26.79 1.35
N ARG A 80 -10.41 26.86 0.53
CA ARG A 80 -9.08 27.25 0.97
C ARG A 80 -9.07 28.71 1.47
N LYS A 81 -8.51 28.96 2.67
CA LYS A 81 -8.40 30.32 3.25
C LYS A 81 -7.24 31.13 2.69
N TYR A 82 -6.12 30.48 2.37
CA TYR A 82 -4.87 31.13 1.99
C TYR A 82 -4.37 30.61 0.63
N SER A 83 -3.90 31.51 -0.24
CA SER A 83 -3.37 31.17 -1.57
C SER A 83 -2.03 30.44 -1.52
N GLU A 84 -1.27 30.57 -0.43
CA GLU A 84 0.02 29.91 -0.23
C GLU A 84 -0.11 28.72 0.72
N VAL A 85 0.66 27.66 0.47
CA VAL A 85 0.68 26.44 1.27
C VAL A 85 1.44 26.70 2.57
N VAL A 86 0.74 26.70 3.71
CA VAL A 86 1.36 26.82 5.03
C VAL A 86 1.70 25.40 5.53
N LEU A 87 2.98 25.04 5.55
CA LEU A 87 3.46 23.78 6.12
C LEU A 87 3.62 23.93 7.63
N LEU A 88 2.84 23.19 8.43
CA LEU A 88 2.93 23.26 9.89
C LEU A 88 4.10 22.48 10.49
N THR A 89 4.62 21.47 9.80
CA THR A 89 5.72 20.61 10.26
C THR A 89 6.40 19.99 9.05
N THR A 90 7.66 19.57 9.21
CA THR A 90 8.29 18.65 8.25
C THR A 90 7.39 17.41 8.14
N PRO A 91 6.95 17.02 6.93
CA PRO A 91 6.10 15.86 6.80
C PRO A 91 6.89 14.65 7.29
N ARG A 92 6.48 14.07 8.43
CA ARG A 92 6.79 12.68 8.71
C ARG A 92 6.21 11.92 7.53
N MET A 93 7.08 11.36 6.68
CA MET A 93 6.65 10.45 5.62
C MET A 93 5.80 9.38 6.30
N TYR A 94 4.50 9.39 6.00
CA TYR A 94 3.60 8.34 6.46
C TYR A 94 4.14 7.03 5.89
N ARG A 95 4.68 6.19 6.77
CA ARG A 95 5.13 4.87 6.40
C ARG A 95 3.90 4.00 6.29
N ASP A 96 3.75 3.33 5.15
CA ASP A 96 2.69 2.37 4.94
C ASP A 96 2.77 1.31 6.05
N PRO A 97 1.76 1.21 6.93
CA PRO A 97 1.79 0.32 8.08
C PRO A 97 1.59 -1.14 7.67
N THR A 98 1.35 -1.45 6.39
CA THR A 98 1.08 -2.80 5.89
C THR A 98 2.24 -3.43 5.13
N THR A 99 3.39 -2.74 5.06
CA THR A 99 4.61 -3.25 4.44
C THR A 99 5.78 -3.22 5.42
N SER A 100 6.58 -4.27 5.40
CA SER A 100 7.87 -4.34 6.08
C SER A 100 9.04 -3.91 5.18
N SER A 101 8.79 -3.64 3.89
CA SER A 101 9.81 -3.23 2.93
C SER A 101 10.45 -1.88 3.30
N ASN A 102 11.67 -1.65 2.78
CA ASN A 102 12.36 -0.36 2.84
C ASN A 102 12.18 0.43 1.53
N TYR A 103 10.93 0.51 1.05
CA TYR A 103 10.56 1.19 -0.20
C TYR A 103 10.91 2.69 -0.24
N ASP A 104 11.13 3.30 0.93
CA ASP A 104 11.61 4.66 1.09
C ASP A 104 13.12 4.80 0.80
N GLN A 105 13.86 3.69 0.80
CA GLN A 105 15.31 3.64 0.55
C GLN A 105 15.66 2.96 -0.78
N ILE A 106 14.83 2.03 -1.25
CA ILE A 106 15.01 1.29 -2.51
C ILE A 106 13.75 1.42 -3.35
N LYS A 107 13.91 1.80 -4.62
CA LYS A 107 12.83 1.84 -5.60
C LYS A 107 13.00 0.74 -6.64
N VAL A 108 11.97 -0.07 -6.84
CA VAL A 108 11.90 -0.98 -8.00
C VAL A 108 11.57 -0.16 -9.24
N THR A 109 12.43 -0.21 -10.25
CA THR A 109 12.23 0.49 -11.54
C THR A 109 11.75 -0.45 -12.65
N HIS A 110 12.08 -1.73 -12.56
CA HIS A 110 11.65 -2.76 -13.49
C HIS A 110 11.66 -4.13 -12.82
N TYR A 111 10.81 -5.05 -13.28
CA TYR A 111 10.89 -6.46 -12.93
C TYR A 111 10.45 -7.35 -14.09
N SER A 112 10.97 -8.58 -14.12
CA SER A 112 10.59 -9.63 -15.05
C SER A 112 10.40 -10.94 -14.30
N LEU A 113 9.38 -11.70 -14.66
CA LEU A 113 9.00 -12.95 -14.03
C LEU A 113 9.18 -14.10 -15.02
N ASP A 114 9.93 -15.12 -14.62
CA ASP A 114 10.00 -16.39 -15.32
C ASP A 114 9.43 -17.47 -14.41
N TRP A 115 8.19 -17.88 -14.67
CA TRP A 115 7.43 -18.76 -13.81
C TRP A 115 6.99 -20.02 -14.54
N LYS A 116 7.08 -21.13 -13.82
CA LYS A 116 6.46 -22.41 -14.17
C LYS A 116 5.34 -22.70 -13.18
N VAL A 117 4.14 -22.93 -13.71
CA VAL A 117 2.98 -23.37 -12.94
C VAL A 117 2.96 -24.90 -12.88
N ASP A 118 2.93 -25.43 -11.66
CA ASP A 118 2.79 -26.86 -11.39
C ASP A 118 1.40 -27.15 -10.83
N PHE A 119 0.53 -27.73 -11.67
CA PHE A 119 -0.84 -28.09 -11.27
C PHE A 119 -0.91 -29.38 -10.44
N VAL A 120 0.14 -30.19 -10.41
CA VAL A 120 0.20 -31.42 -9.60
C VAL A 120 0.56 -31.06 -8.17
N GLU A 121 1.63 -30.29 -8.00
CA GLU A 121 2.10 -29.82 -6.69
C GLU A 121 1.34 -28.56 -6.21
N LYS A 122 0.49 -27.97 -7.06
CA LYS A 122 -0.31 -26.76 -6.80
C LYS A 122 0.57 -25.60 -6.32
N ARG A 123 1.64 -25.32 -7.07
CA ARG A 123 2.57 -24.23 -6.78
C ARG A 123 3.07 -23.53 -8.04
N ILE A 124 3.61 -22.34 -7.85
CA ILE A 124 4.42 -21.64 -8.86
C ILE A 124 5.87 -21.70 -8.41
N ALA A 125 6.78 -22.05 -9.32
CA ALA A 125 8.22 -22.02 -9.09
C ALA A 125 8.91 -21.29 -10.24
N GLY A 126 9.94 -20.52 -9.94
CA GLY A 126 10.63 -19.75 -10.96
C GLY A 126 11.54 -18.67 -10.38
N SER A 127 11.76 -17.61 -11.15
CA SER A 127 12.53 -16.45 -10.70
C SER A 127 11.87 -15.12 -11.00
N ILE A 128 12.27 -14.11 -10.23
CA ILE A 128 12.03 -12.70 -10.53
C ILE A 128 13.38 -12.00 -10.69
N LEU A 129 13.57 -11.30 -11.80
CA LEU A 129 14.69 -10.39 -12.00
C LEU A 129 14.19 -8.97 -11.74
N MET A 130 14.69 -8.33 -10.69
CA MET A 130 14.32 -6.96 -10.32
C MET A 130 15.46 -5.98 -10.56
N THR A 131 15.12 -4.83 -11.12
CA THR A 131 16.01 -3.68 -11.22
C THR A 131 15.67 -2.70 -10.10
N LEU A 132 16.64 -2.41 -9.25
CA LEU A 132 16.49 -1.67 -8.00
C LEU A 132 17.37 -0.42 -8.04
N LYS A 133 16.80 0.73 -7.69
CA LYS A 133 17.51 1.99 -7.56
C LYS A 133 17.53 2.45 -6.11
N ALA A 134 18.72 2.72 -5.59
CA ALA A 134 18.90 3.30 -4.26
C ALA A 134 18.43 4.76 -4.25
N LEU A 135 17.58 5.12 -3.29
CA LEU A 135 17.10 6.49 -3.03
C LEU A 135 17.95 7.20 -1.97
N THR A 136 18.76 6.44 -1.23
CA THR A 136 19.72 6.92 -0.24
C THR A 136 20.84 5.88 -0.11
N THR A 137 21.86 6.16 0.69
CA THR A 137 22.89 5.17 1.02
C THR A 137 22.26 4.02 1.80
N VAL A 138 22.40 2.79 1.28
CA VAL A 138 21.73 1.61 1.83
C VAL A 138 22.54 0.34 1.55
N ASP A 139 22.57 -0.59 2.50
CA ASP A 139 23.35 -1.84 2.46
C ASP A 139 22.48 -3.10 2.43
N LYS A 140 21.16 -2.93 2.31
CA LYS A 140 20.20 -4.04 2.26
C LYS A 140 18.95 -3.70 1.45
N VAL A 141 18.33 -4.74 0.92
CA VAL A 141 16.99 -4.68 0.32
C VAL A 141 16.05 -5.47 1.20
N VAL A 142 14.93 -4.87 1.60
CA VAL A 142 13.89 -5.53 2.39
C VAL A 142 12.63 -5.60 1.55
N LEU A 143 12.11 -6.82 1.35
CA LEU A 143 10.92 -7.10 0.53
C LEU A 143 9.87 -7.81 1.37
N ASP A 144 8.59 -7.58 1.07
CA ASP A 144 7.51 -8.37 1.65
C ASP A 144 7.44 -9.73 0.96
N ILE A 145 7.32 -10.79 1.75
CA ILE A 145 7.02 -12.14 1.28
C ILE A 145 5.93 -12.77 2.16
N HIS A 146 5.30 -13.82 1.67
CA HIS A 146 4.34 -14.58 2.46
C HIS A 146 4.43 -16.06 2.09
N SER A 147 5.01 -16.88 2.98
CA SER A 147 5.13 -18.33 2.76
C SER A 147 5.80 -18.67 1.41
N LEU A 148 6.85 -17.94 1.07
CA LEU A 148 7.69 -18.23 -0.10
C LEU A 148 8.92 -19.02 0.32
N GLU A 149 9.24 -20.07 -0.41
CA GLU A 149 10.50 -20.80 -0.28
C GLU A 149 11.53 -20.13 -1.19
N ILE A 150 12.53 -19.47 -0.60
CA ILE A 150 13.59 -18.77 -1.34
C ILE A 150 14.76 -19.75 -1.56
N SER A 151 15.07 -20.04 -2.84
CA SER A 151 16.14 -20.95 -3.22
C SER A 151 17.49 -20.25 -3.36
N SER A 152 17.53 -19.09 -4.01
CA SER A 152 18.74 -18.27 -4.13
C SER A 152 18.41 -16.82 -4.45
N ILE A 153 19.37 -15.94 -4.12
CA ILE A 153 19.36 -14.54 -4.54
C ILE A 153 20.74 -14.22 -5.12
N GLU A 154 20.78 -13.66 -6.31
CA GLU A 154 22.01 -13.40 -7.05
C GLU A 154 22.06 -11.94 -7.53
N LEU A 155 23.23 -11.31 -7.40
CA LEU A 155 23.56 -10.01 -7.99
C LEU A 155 24.70 -10.23 -8.98
N ASP A 156 24.45 -9.96 -10.26
CA ASP A 156 25.42 -10.20 -11.34
C ASP A 156 26.03 -11.62 -11.31
N GLY A 157 25.20 -12.62 -11.01
CA GLY A 157 25.57 -14.03 -10.89
C GLY A 157 26.32 -14.42 -9.61
N GLN A 158 26.52 -13.49 -8.67
CA GLN A 158 27.09 -13.76 -7.36
C GLN A 158 26.00 -13.93 -6.31
N GLY A 159 26.04 -15.05 -5.57
CA GLY A 159 25.08 -15.33 -4.51
C GLY A 159 25.15 -14.32 -3.37
N LEU A 160 23.99 -13.84 -2.94
CA LEU A 160 23.81 -12.94 -1.80
C LEU A 160 23.31 -13.68 -0.57
N LYS A 161 23.72 -13.21 0.61
CA LYS A 161 23.15 -13.67 1.88
C LYS A 161 21.79 -13.03 2.08
N PHE A 162 20.86 -13.78 2.62
CA PHE A 162 19.55 -13.29 2.98
C PHE A 162 19.03 -13.94 4.25
N ASP A 163 18.13 -13.24 4.93
CA ASP A 163 17.38 -13.72 6.07
C ASP A 163 15.88 -13.56 5.81
N VAL A 164 15.07 -14.46 6.38
CA VAL A 164 13.61 -14.33 6.41
C VAL A 164 13.20 -14.17 7.86
N GLU A 165 12.51 -13.08 8.15
CA GLU A 165 12.03 -12.73 9.49
C GLU A 165 10.53 -12.49 9.48
N ALA A 166 9.88 -12.59 10.63
CA ALA A 166 8.49 -12.16 10.78
C ALA A 166 8.33 -10.67 10.41
N GLY A 167 7.34 -10.37 9.57
CA GLY A 167 6.92 -9.03 9.20
C GLY A 167 5.90 -8.47 10.19
N THR A 168 5.71 -7.15 10.17
CA THR A 168 4.70 -6.46 10.99
C THR A 168 3.79 -5.63 10.07
N PRO A 169 2.46 -5.69 10.20
CA PRO A 169 1.67 -6.53 11.12
C PRO A 169 1.45 -7.97 10.65
N ILE A 170 1.65 -8.29 9.37
CA ILE A 170 1.33 -9.60 8.76
C ILE A 170 2.45 -10.00 7.79
N GLY A 171 2.68 -11.31 7.64
CA GLY A 171 3.60 -11.88 6.66
C GLY A 171 5.04 -11.97 7.16
N GLU A 172 5.96 -12.05 6.22
CA GLU A 172 7.40 -12.17 6.45
C GLU A 172 8.12 -11.08 5.65
N LYS A 173 9.31 -10.71 6.09
CA LYS A 173 10.19 -9.81 5.34
C LYS A 173 11.46 -10.55 4.94
N LEU A 174 11.78 -10.46 3.66
CA LEU A 174 13.02 -10.96 3.09
C LEU A 174 14.08 -9.86 3.14
N ILE A 175 15.15 -10.09 3.90
CA ILE A 175 16.27 -9.15 4.06
C ILE A 175 17.43 -9.66 3.22
N VAL A 176 17.74 -8.98 2.12
CA VAL A 176 18.88 -9.27 1.25
C VAL A 176 20.04 -8.36 1.62
N HIS A 177 21.18 -8.94 2.01
CA HIS A 177 22.37 -8.18 2.40
C HIS A 177 23.23 -7.84 1.19
N LEU A 178 23.63 -6.58 1.07
CA LEU A 178 24.41 -6.03 -0.04
C LEU A 178 25.70 -5.37 0.46
N SER A 179 26.62 -5.13 -0.47
CA SER A 179 27.60 -4.06 -0.25
C SER A 179 26.89 -2.70 -0.31
N PRO A 180 27.31 -1.68 0.47
CA PRO A 180 26.64 -0.39 0.48
C PRO A 180 26.50 0.21 -0.93
N LEU A 181 25.27 0.56 -1.28
CA LEU A 181 24.92 1.27 -2.51
C LEU A 181 24.88 2.77 -2.23
N SER A 182 25.34 3.57 -3.19
CA SER A 182 25.21 5.02 -3.14
C SER A 182 23.84 5.48 -3.66
N GLU A 183 23.36 6.64 -3.20
CA GLU A 183 22.15 7.25 -3.74
C GLU A 183 22.21 7.37 -5.28
N GLY A 184 21.13 6.95 -5.94
CA GLY A 184 21.00 6.96 -7.39
C GLY A 184 21.60 5.73 -8.10
N GLN A 185 22.39 4.90 -7.41
CA GLN A 185 22.94 3.66 -7.96
C GLN A 185 21.82 2.66 -8.29
N GLU A 186 21.97 1.94 -9.40
CA GLU A 186 21.05 0.91 -9.84
C GLU A 186 21.73 -0.45 -9.88
N ILE A 187 21.03 -1.48 -9.41
CA ILE A 187 21.49 -2.87 -9.40
C ILE A 187 20.39 -3.80 -9.92
N LYS A 188 20.76 -5.03 -10.31
CA LYS A 188 19.82 -6.09 -10.68
C LYS A 188 20.01 -7.31 -9.79
N ILE A 189 18.93 -7.72 -9.13
CA ILE A 189 18.94 -8.96 -8.35
C ILE A 189 17.98 -9.97 -8.98
N GLU A 190 18.44 -11.22 -9.11
CA GLU A 190 17.58 -12.36 -9.44
C GLU A 190 17.24 -13.11 -8.16
N ILE A 191 15.96 -13.36 -7.90
CA ILE A 191 15.48 -14.15 -6.78
C ILE A 191 14.80 -15.40 -7.34
N LYS A 192 15.30 -16.58 -7.00
CA LYS A 192 14.68 -17.87 -7.33
C LYS A 192 13.85 -18.33 -6.13
N TYR A 193 12.58 -18.64 -6.37
CA TYR A 193 11.66 -19.01 -5.30
C TYR A 193 10.52 -19.91 -5.80
N SER A 194 9.82 -20.52 -4.84
CA SER A 194 8.53 -21.16 -5.09
C SER A 194 7.49 -20.78 -4.04
N THR A 195 6.22 -20.79 -4.44
CA THR A 195 5.11 -20.60 -3.51
C THR A 195 4.92 -21.84 -2.65
N ALA A 196 4.50 -21.67 -1.40
CA ALA A 196 3.94 -22.77 -0.62
C ALA A 196 2.69 -23.35 -1.30
N LYS A 197 2.33 -24.58 -0.94
CA LYS A 197 1.15 -25.28 -1.46
C LYS A 197 -0.16 -24.57 -1.07
N GLU A 198 -0.18 -23.94 0.09
CA GLU A 198 -1.31 -23.16 0.63
C GLU A 198 -1.13 -21.64 0.41
N ALA A 199 -0.47 -21.24 -0.68
CA ALA A 199 -0.25 -19.83 -0.99
C ALA A 199 -1.58 -19.07 -1.08
N ALA A 200 -1.81 -18.15 -0.13
CA ALA A 200 -3.08 -17.46 0.04
C ALA A 200 -3.52 -16.67 -1.21
N ALA A 201 -2.55 -16.19 -1.99
CA ALA A 201 -2.81 -15.47 -3.23
C ALA A 201 -3.23 -16.35 -4.41
N LEU A 202 -3.14 -17.69 -4.31
CA LEU A 202 -3.37 -18.61 -5.43
C LEU A 202 -4.52 -19.58 -5.17
N GLN A 203 -5.33 -19.81 -6.21
CA GLN A 203 -6.35 -20.85 -6.22
C GLN A 203 -6.17 -21.77 -7.43
N PHE A 204 -5.86 -23.03 -7.15
CA PHE A 204 -5.79 -24.10 -8.14
C PHE A 204 -7.13 -24.84 -8.23
N LEU A 205 -7.74 -24.83 -9.41
CA LEU A 205 -9.01 -25.49 -9.71
C LEU A 205 -8.75 -26.72 -10.57
N ASP A 206 -9.15 -27.89 -10.07
CA ASP A 206 -9.18 -29.12 -10.85
C ASP A 206 -10.26 -28.99 -11.93
N LYS A 207 -10.06 -29.64 -13.09
CA LYS A 207 -10.98 -29.53 -14.24
C LYS A 207 -12.46 -29.69 -13.86
N ASP A 208 -12.82 -30.57 -12.92
CA ASP A 208 -14.22 -30.81 -12.58
C ASP A 208 -14.91 -29.60 -11.91
N LEU A 209 -14.12 -28.66 -11.40
CA LEU A 209 -14.54 -27.38 -10.82
C LEU A 209 -14.57 -26.24 -11.85
N THR A 210 -14.19 -26.48 -13.11
CA THR A 210 -14.24 -25.48 -14.17
C THR A 210 -15.54 -25.59 -14.97
N ALA A 211 -15.99 -24.47 -15.54
CA ALA A 211 -17.24 -24.43 -16.31
C ALA A 211 -17.23 -25.36 -17.53
N ASP A 212 -16.07 -25.55 -18.17
CA ASP A 212 -15.89 -26.40 -19.36
C ASP A 212 -15.52 -27.85 -19.04
N LYS A 213 -15.06 -28.14 -17.81
CA LYS A 213 -14.56 -29.43 -17.33
C LYS A 213 -13.43 -30.05 -18.13
N LYS A 214 -12.66 -29.24 -18.87
CA LYS A 214 -11.63 -29.74 -19.81
C LYS A 214 -10.22 -29.71 -19.24
N VAL A 215 -9.86 -28.63 -18.56
CA VAL A 215 -8.48 -28.37 -18.13
C VAL A 215 -8.47 -27.76 -16.74
N ASN A 216 -7.39 -28.00 -15.99
CA ASN A 216 -7.16 -27.33 -14.72
C ASN A 216 -6.95 -25.82 -14.95
N ARG A 217 -7.31 -25.00 -13.96
CA ARG A 217 -7.19 -23.54 -14.02
C ARG A 217 -6.50 -23.01 -12.77
N LEU A 218 -5.74 -21.93 -12.93
CA LEU A 218 -5.12 -21.19 -11.84
C LEU A 218 -5.72 -19.78 -11.84
N GLN A 219 -6.07 -19.30 -10.65
CA GLN A 219 -6.50 -17.92 -10.40
C GLN A 219 -5.62 -17.31 -9.30
N SER A 220 -5.38 -16.00 -9.39
CA SER A 220 -4.66 -15.25 -8.37
C SER A 220 -5.52 -14.13 -7.82
N TYR A 221 -5.41 -13.89 -6.52
CA TYR A 221 -6.09 -12.79 -5.81
C TYR A 221 -5.04 -11.84 -5.23
N VAL A 222 -5.34 -10.54 -5.28
CA VAL A 222 -4.63 -9.55 -4.48
C VAL A 222 -5.30 -9.56 -3.11
N LEU A 223 -4.56 -9.94 -2.08
CA LEU A 223 -4.99 -9.95 -0.68
C LEU A 223 -4.60 -8.64 0.01
#